data_AF-A0A533S364-F1
#
_entry.id   AF-A0A533S364-F1
#
_cell.length_a   1.000
_cell.length_b   1.000
_cell.length_c   1.000
_cell.angle_alpha   90.00
_cell.angle_beta   90.00
_cell.angle_gamma   90.00
#
_symmetry.space_group_name_H-M   'P 1'
#
loop_
_entity.id
_entity.type
_entity.pdbx_description
1 polymer ?
#
loop_
_entity_poly.entity_id
_entity_poly.type
_entity_poly.pdbx_seq_one_letter_code
_entity_poly.pdbx_strand_id
1 'polypeptide(L)'
;MPSAAFIDEDEVSVTRAYRCKECARAYREPVRQCLRCGALFAMEHAQIHEERLVIEESMPLVRRVGRLRPEPSVPATGGFTVVPDGEGYPVAGGDYSSMMTRPDEGEEENDEEDEDEEDEDAEVVLLYSAKSEKIHRLSTMDEGFDHVLDGGTMVGGVVGIAAQPGGGKSTMLRKIGAAMAHAHDLRVLINCPEESKAMLVKARKRLQLPKLYPDARDRLFFTSVRKLETVLRICEEEEIDVLIQDSVDYGTSDEIQANLKIEMTKKLCDRAHCKEEFEGMRPVTMFLVYHSTKKDTIMGSNTVTHAVDAFAWMEHVDPTTWTAVLNQD
;
A
#
# COMPACT_ATOMS: atom_id res chain seq x y z
N MET A 1 -20.92 39.27 16.54
CA MET A 1 -20.05 38.88 17.66
C MET A 1 -20.83 37.92 18.53
N PRO A 2 -20.53 36.62 18.52
CA PRO A 2 -21.07 35.70 19.51
C PRO A 2 -20.11 35.57 20.70
N SER A 3 -20.72 35.38 21.86
CA SER A 3 -20.15 35.44 23.21
C SER A 3 -19.21 34.28 23.53
N ALA A 4 -18.10 34.59 24.20
CA ALA A 4 -17.29 33.62 24.92
C ALA A 4 -18.12 33.05 26.08
N ALA A 5 -18.37 31.74 26.04
CA ALA A 5 -18.88 31.00 27.19
C ALA A 5 -17.68 30.69 28.11
N PHE A 6 -17.69 31.27 29.31
CA PHE A 6 -16.86 30.80 30.42
C PHE A 6 -17.43 29.47 30.91
N ILE A 7 -16.57 28.47 31.10
CA ILE A 7 -16.91 27.17 31.69
C ILE A 7 -16.20 27.11 33.06
N ASP A 8 -16.98 26.76 34.08
CA ASP A 8 -16.60 26.59 35.50
C ASP A 8 -15.41 25.63 35.72
N GLU A 9 -14.66 25.89 36.80
CA GLU A 9 -13.35 25.30 37.16
C GLU A 9 -13.36 23.87 37.74
N ASP A 10 -14.42 23.07 37.59
CA ASP A 10 -14.50 21.74 38.27
C ASP A 10 -14.87 20.58 37.32
N GLU A 11 -14.00 20.25 36.35
CA GLU A 11 -13.94 18.89 35.76
C GLU A 11 -12.62 18.69 34.99
N VAL A 12 -11.60 18.15 35.66
CA VAL A 12 -10.34 17.71 35.04
C VAL A 12 -10.63 16.47 34.18
N SER A 13 -11.15 16.69 32.97
CA SER A 13 -11.29 15.67 31.95
C SER A 13 -10.03 15.69 31.08
N VAL A 14 -9.18 14.67 31.24
CA VAL A 14 -8.01 14.47 30.36
C VAL A 14 -8.53 14.26 28.95
N THR A 15 -8.59 15.32 28.16
CA THR A 15 -8.94 15.25 26.75
C THR A 15 -7.76 14.59 26.05
N ARG A 16 -7.93 13.32 25.63
CA ARG A 16 -6.93 12.62 24.80
C ARG A 16 -6.63 13.52 23.60
N ALA A 17 -5.38 13.96 23.47
CA ALA A 17 -4.94 14.68 22.29
C ALA A 17 -3.96 13.86 21.50
N TYR A 18 -3.84 14.21 20.23
CA TYR A 18 -2.99 13.53 19.28
C TYR A 18 -1.99 14.52 18.74
N ARG A 19 -0.73 14.12 18.62
CA ARG A 19 0.33 14.94 18.04
C ARG A 19 0.83 14.28 16.77
N CYS A 20 1.07 15.06 15.73
CA CYS A 20 1.77 14.58 14.54
C CYS A 20 3.26 14.39 14.85
N LYS A 21 3.79 13.18 14.68
CA LYS A 21 5.20 12.83 14.88
C LYS A 21 6.17 13.68 14.04
N GLU A 22 5.72 14.17 12.88
CA GLU A 22 6.58 14.92 11.94
C GLU A 22 6.66 16.41 12.23
N CYS A 23 5.53 17.07 12.53
CA CYS A 23 5.45 18.53 12.65
C CYS A 23 4.98 19.02 14.03
N ALA A 24 4.78 18.10 14.98
CA ALA A 24 4.31 18.33 16.34
C ALA A 24 2.95 19.04 16.46
N ARG A 25 2.17 19.13 15.38
CA ARG A 25 0.82 19.72 15.40
C ARG A 25 -0.10 18.84 16.26
N ALA A 26 -0.88 19.46 17.14
CA ALA A 26 -1.83 18.76 17.99
C ALA A 26 -3.24 18.79 17.40
N TYR A 27 -3.99 17.71 17.63
CA TYR A 27 -5.37 17.51 17.21
C TYR A 27 -6.19 16.99 18.40
N ARG A 28 -7.48 17.35 18.45
CA ARG A 28 -8.42 16.86 19.47
C ARG A 28 -8.76 15.38 19.28
N GLU A 29 -8.80 14.98 18.02
CA GLU A 29 -9.14 13.64 17.56
C GLU A 29 -8.02 13.17 16.62
N PRO A 30 -7.79 11.86 16.49
CA PRO A 30 -6.77 11.36 15.59
C PRO A 30 -7.18 11.66 14.15
N VAL A 31 -6.34 12.40 13.43
CA VAL A 31 -6.53 12.64 12.00
C VAL A 31 -5.64 11.71 11.18
N ARG A 32 -6.17 11.18 10.08
CA ARG A 32 -5.43 10.24 9.23
C ARG A 32 -4.36 10.90 8.38
N GLN A 33 -4.54 12.17 8.07
CA GLN A 33 -3.56 12.99 7.39
C GLN A 33 -3.37 14.29 8.18
N CYS A 34 -2.12 14.61 8.48
CA CYS A 34 -1.81 15.87 9.12
C CYS A 34 -2.12 17.04 8.18
N LEU A 35 -3.03 17.94 8.58
CA LEU A 35 -3.42 19.13 7.81
C LEU A 35 -2.26 20.13 7.60
N ARG A 36 -1.17 20.00 8.37
CA ARG A 36 0.01 20.88 8.26
C ARG A 36 1.07 20.35 7.32
N CYS A 37 1.43 19.07 7.42
CA CYS A 37 2.57 18.50 6.69
C CYS A 37 2.18 17.36 5.74
N GLY A 38 0.90 17.02 5.63
CA GLY A 38 0.42 15.94 4.76
C GLY A 38 0.75 14.53 5.22
N ALA A 39 1.48 14.38 6.34
CA ALA A 39 1.91 13.07 6.84
C ALA A 39 0.71 12.16 7.15
N LEU A 40 0.75 10.94 6.59
CA LEU A 40 -0.29 9.93 6.75
C LEU A 40 -0.02 9.08 7.99
N PHE A 41 -1.07 8.81 8.77
CA PHE A 41 -1.05 7.93 9.95
C PHE A 41 0.06 8.24 10.98
N ALA A 42 0.53 9.49 10.99
CA ALA A 42 1.66 9.94 11.81
C ALA A 42 1.22 10.46 13.19
N MET A 43 0.04 10.07 13.68
CA MET A 43 -0.49 10.54 14.96
C MET A 43 0.02 9.68 16.12
N GLU A 44 0.39 10.33 17.22
CA GLU A 44 0.69 9.68 18.50
C GLU A 44 -0.13 10.30 19.61
N HIS A 45 -0.39 9.52 20.67
CA HIS A 45 -1.02 10.04 21.86
C HIS A 45 -0.12 11.08 22.53
N ALA A 46 -0.66 12.29 22.70
CA ALA A 46 -0.07 13.33 23.50
C ALA A 46 -0.83 13.45 24.83
N GLN A 47 -0.11 13.27 25.94
CA GLN A 47 -0.62 13.69 27.24
C GLN A 47 -0.55 15.21 27.30
N ILE A 48 -1.72 15.86 27.36
CA ILE A 48 -1.76 17.30 27.65
C ILE A 48 -1.57 17.46 29.14
N HIS A 49 -0.40 17.97 29.56
CA HIS A 49 -0.33 18.76 30.78
C HIS A 49 -0.86 20.15 30.43
N GLU A 50 -1.90 20.58 31.12
CA GLU A 50 -2.60 21.85 30.90
C GLU A 50 -1.59 23.01 30.88
N GLU A 51 -1.27 23.48 29.67
CA GLU A 51 -1.07 24.88 29.30
C GLU A 51 -0.69 24.95 27.81
N ARG A 52 -1.54 25.61 27.00
CA ARG A 52 -1.34 26.00 25.59
C ARG A 52 -1.29 24.89 24.52
N LEU A 53 -2.43 24.27 24.23
CA LEU A 53 -2.69 23.72 22.90
C LEU A 53 -3.91 24.40 22.28
N VAL A 54 -3.68 25.12 21.18
CA VAL A 54 -4.77 25.65 20.33
C VAL A 54 -5.28 24.47 19.50
N ILE A 55 -6.50 24.04 19.80
CA ILE A 55 -7.19 22.92 19.16
C ILE A 55 -8.11 23.49 18.07
N GLU A 56 -7.84 23.21 16.80
CA GLU A 56 -8.74 23.57 15.69
C GLU A 56 -9.60 22.37 15.28
N GLU A 57 -10.87 22.63 14.99
CA GLU A 57 -11.86 21.63 14.55
C GLU A 57 -11.50 21.09 13.15
N SER A 58 -11.64 19.78 12.98
CA SER A 58 -11.47 19.08 11.70
C SER A 58 -12.53 19.56 10.69
N MET A 59 -12.09 20.06 9.53
CA MET A 59 -13.01 20.30 8.41
C MET A 59 -13.33 18.98 7.69
N PRO A 60 -14.58 18.80 7.22
CA PRO A 60 -14.97 17.62 6.44
C PRO A 60 -14.27 17.62 5.07
N LEU A 61 -13.88 16.41 4.64
CA LEU A 61 -13.24 16.11 3.37
C LEU A 61 -13.95 16.81 2.20
N VAL A 62 -13.16 17.51 1.40
CA VAL A 62 -13.59 18.16 0.16
C VAL A 62 -14.26 17.13 -0.76
N ARG A 63 -15.55 17.32 -0.99
CA ARG A 63 -16.28 16.74 -2.13
C ARG A 63 -15.88 17.49 -3.40
N ARG A 64 -15.57 16.70 -4.45
CA ARG A 64 -15.41 17.02 -5.88
C ARG A 64 -14.14 17.75 -6.31
N VAL A 65 -13.39 17.10 -7.20
CA VAL A 65 -12.99 17.63 -8.52
C VAL A 65 -12.96 16.39 -9.43
N GLY A 66 -13.87 16.16 -10.38
CA GLY A 66 -14.02 16.97 -11.60
C GLY A 66 -12.88 16.61 -12.57
N ARG A 67 -13.08 15.61 -13.44
CA ARG A 67 -12.11 15.30 -14.51
C ARG A 67 -11.78 16.59 -15.27
N LEU A 68 -10.50 16.97 -15.31
CA LEU A 68 -9.97 17.95 -16.24
C LEU A 68 -8.81 17.28 -16.98
N ARG A 69 -9.07 16.86 -18.21
CA ARG A 69 -8.02 16.55 -19.19
C ARG A 69 -7.29 17.86 -19.51
N PRO A 70 -5.95 17.92 -19.53
CA PRO A 70 -5.25 18.97 -20.25
C PRO A 70 -5.26 18.62 -21.75
N GLU A 71 -5.69 19.56 -22.59
CA GLU A 71 -5.42 19.54 -24.03
C GLU A 71 -3.97 20.00 -24.29
N PRO A 72 -3.31 19.49 -25.35
CA PRO A 72 -1.92 19.79 -25.63
C PRO A 72 -1.76 21.19 -26.24
N SER A 73 -0.72 21.91 -25.82
CA SER A 73 -0.33 23.19 -26.42
C SER A 73 1.05 23.09 -27.06
N VAL A 74 1.08 23.17 -28.40
CA VAL A 74 2.21 23.58 -29.25
C VAL A 74 1.57 24.55 -30.28
N PRO A 75 2.24 25.54 -30.91
CA PRO A 75 3.69 25.64 -31.10
C PRO A 75 4.29 27.05 -30.92
N ALA A 76 5.62 27.11 -30.81
CA ALA A 76 6.39 28.29 -31.19
C ALA A 76 7.65 27.88 -31.95
N THR A 77 7.59 28.17 -33.25
CA THR A 77 8.65 28.15 -34.24
C THR A 77 9.80 29.11 -33.92
N GLY A 78 11.02 28.68 -34.26
CA GLY A 78 12.23 29.51 -34.32
C GLY A 78 13.45 28.59 -34.18
N GLY A 79 14.24 28.28 -35.21
CA GLY A 79 14.70 29.13 -36.30
C GLY A 79 16.13 29.60 -35.99
N PHE A 80 17.07 29.23 -36.87
CA PHE A 80 18.50 29.60 -36.95
C PHE A 80 19.48 28.83 -36.05
N THR A 81 20.70 28.45 -36.46
CA THR A 81 21.51 28.76 -37.65
C THR A 81 22.60 27.70 -37.80
N VAL A 82 22.88 27.30 -39.04
CA VAL A 82 24.12 26.62 -39.46
C VAL A 82 25.27 27.65 -39.48
N VAL A 83 26.44 27.29 -38.97
CA VAL A 83 27.74 27.86 -39.39
C VAL A 83 28.76 26.70 -39.48
N PRO A 84 29.55 26.59 -40.58
CA PRO A 84 30.38 25.44 -40.86
C PRO A 84 31.89 25.64 -40.56
N ASP A 85 32.59 24.51 -40.65
CA ASP A 85 34.00 24.27 -41.00
C ASP A 85 35.13 24.47 -39.96
N GLY A 86 35.92 23.39 -39.79
CA GLY A 86 37.24 23.37 -39.16
C GLY A 86 37.85 21.96 -39.18
N GLU A 87 38.86 21.76 -40.04
CA GLU A 87 39.51 20.51 -40.44
C GLU A 87 40.48 19.85 -39.42
N GLY A 88 40.66 18.52 -39.54
CA GLY A 88 41.86 17.73 -39.15
C GLY A 88 41.80 17.03 -37.78
N TYR A 89 42.05 15.72 -37.58
CA TYR A 89 42.90 14.72 -38.25
C TYR A 89 42.38 13.28 -38.00
N PRO A 90 42.78 12.27 -38.80
CA PRO A 90 42.26 10.91 -38.72
C PRO A 90 43.04 10.05 -37.72
N VAL A 91 42.35 9.13 -37.02
CA VAL A 91 43.01 7.98 -36.38
C VAL A 91 42.18 6.73 -36.62
N ALA A 92 42.89 5.69 -37.01
CA ALA A 92 42.45 4.47 -37.66
C ALA A 92 41.61 3.52 -36.79
N GLY A 93 40.72 2.79 -37.47
CA GLY A 93 40.85 1.33 -37.57
C GLY A 93 40.04 0.52 -36.56
N GLY A 94 38.90 0.01 -37.02
CA GLY A 94 38.13 -1.02 -36.33
C GLY A 94 36.86 -1.41 -37.08
N ASP A 95 37.02 -1.96 -38.29
CA ASP A 95 35.95 -2.63 -39.05
C ASP A 95 35.53 -3.92 -38.34
N TYR A 96 34.23 -4.03 -38.01
CA TYR A 96 33.54 -5.31 -37.98
C TYR A 96 32.17 -5.15 -38.65
N SER A 97 32.18 -5.03 -39.97
CA SER A 97 31.01 -5.35 -40.79
C SER A 97 30.85 -6.86 -40.82
N SER A 98 29.77 -7.39 -40.22
CA SER A 98 29.20 -8.66 -40.67
C SER A 98 27.95 -8.34 -41.49
N MET A 99 28.17 -8.29 -42.80
CA MET A 99 27.17 -8.52 -43.83
C MET A 99 26.21 -9.66 -43.44
N MET A 100 24.91 -9.38 -43.38
CA MET A 100 23.92 -10.25 -44.01
C MET A 100 22.97 -9.40 -44.86
N THR A 101 22.90 -9.81 -46.12
CA THR A 101 22.16 -9.25 -47.24
C THR A 101 20.65 -9.26 -47.01
N ARG A 102 20.01 -8.16 -47.41
CA ARG A 102 18.56 -8.02 -47.61
C ARG A 102 18.03 -9.02 -48.64
N PRO A 103 16.90 -9.71 -48.37
CA PRO A 103 15.97 -10.14 -49.41
C PRO A 103 14.91 -9.05 -49.62
N ASP A 104 14.76 -8.62 -50.88
CA ASP A 104 13.55 -7.97 -51.40
C ASP A 104 12.43 -9.03 -51.42
N GLU A 105 11.46 -8.95 -50.51
CA GLU A 105 10.14 -9.53 -50.70
C GLU A 105 9.12 -8.56 -50.12
N GLY A 106 8.18 -8.12 -50.97
CA GLY A 106 7.17 -7.14 -50.63
C GLY A 106 6.17 -7.69 -49.63
N GLU A 107 5.92 -6.92 -48.58
CA GLU A 107 4.84 -7.15 -47.64
C GLU A 107 4.04 -5.84 -47.52
N GLU A 108 2.73 -6.00 -47.63
CA GLU A 108 1.73 -4.93 -47.56
C GLU A 108 1.83 -4.25 -46.19
N GLU A 109 2.16 -2.96 -46.19
CA GLU A 109 2.13 -2.11 -44.99
C GLU A 109 0.66 -1.97 -44.54
N ASN A 110 0.27 -2.75 -43.53
CA ASN A 110 -0.81 -2.36 -42.63
C ASN A 110 -0.23 -1.25 -41.75
N ASP A 111 -0.71 -0.03 -41.96
CA ASP A 111 -0.50 1.10 -41.06
C ASP A 111 -1.22 0.80 -39.72
N GLU A 112 -0.61 -0.02 -38.87
CA GLU A 112 -0.87 0.02 -37.43
C GLU A 112 -0.16 1.28 -36.93
N GLU A 113 -0.95 2.28 -36.55
CA GLU A 113 -0.46 3.49 -35.89
C GLU A 113 0.20 3.06 -34.57
N ASP A 114 1.51 2.84 -34.60
CA ASP A 114 2.35 2.77 -33.41
C ASP A 114 2.18 4.10 -32.67
N GLU A 115 1.39 4.09 -31.60
CA GLU A 115 1.38 5.19 -30.65
C GLU A 115 2.80 5.25 -30.06
N ASP A 116 3.62 6.17 -30.58
CA ASP A 116 4.94 6.50 -30.04
C ASP A 116 4.76 6.85 -28.54
N GLU A 117 4.98 5.88 -27.65
CA GLU A 117 5.16 6.13 -26.22
C GLU A 117 6.36 7.06 -26.13
N GLU A 118 6.12 8.35 -25.87
CA GLU A 118 7.18 9.32 -25.60
C GLU A 118 8.02 8.78 -24.45
N ASP A 119 9.22 8.27 -24.76
CA ASP A 119 10.22 7.84 -23.77
C ASP A 119 10.43 9.02 -22.80
N GLU A 120 9.85 8.93 -21.60
CA GLU A 120 10.09 9.92 -20.55
C GLU A 120 11.61 10.06 -20.37
N ASP A 121 12.13 11.30 -20.46
CA ASP A 121 13.56 11.58 -20.31
C ASP A 121 14.09 10.94 -19.02
N ALA A 122 14.76 9.79 -19.14
CA ALA A 122 15.21 9.02 -18.00
C ALA A 122 16.40 9.73 -17.32
N GLU A 123 16.13 10.43 -16.21
CA GLU A 123 17.17 11.09 -15.43
C GLU A 123 18.00 10.06 -14.63
N VAL A 124 19.28 9.93 -14.96
CA VAL A 124 20.21 9.07 -14.21
C VAL A 124 20.74 9.81 -12.99
N VAL A 125 20.21 9.47 -11.82
CA VAL A 125 20.62 10.05 -10.54
C VAL A 125 21.60 9.12 -9.81
N LEU A 126 22.70 9.67 -9.27
CA LEU A 126 23.60 8.92 -8.40
C LEU A 126 22.87 8.55 -7.09
N LEU A 127 22.75 7.25 -6.80
CA LEU A 127 22.00 6.73 -5.65
C LEU A 127 22.38 7.40 -4.31
N TYR A 128 23.68 7.63 -4.06
CA TYR A 128 24.15 8.30 -2.83
C TYR A 128 23.81 9.79 -2.74
N SER A 129 23.44 10.42 -3.85
CA SER A 129 23.01 11.82 -3.91
C SER A 129 21.49 11.98 -3.99
N ALA A 130 20.78 10.90 -4.29
CA ALA A 130 19.33 10.89 -4.35
C ALA A 130 18.77 11.23 -2.96
N LYS A 131 17.90 12.24 -2.90
CA LYS A 131 17.18 12.57 -1.67
C LYS A 131 16.09 11.52 -1.50
N SER A 132 16.04 10.88 -0.34
CA SER A 132 14.93 10.00 -0.02
C SER A 132 13.68 10.81 0.32
N GLU A 133 12.56 10.41 -0.26
CA GLU A 133 11.26 10.84 0.26
C GLU A 133 10.96 10.12 1.58
N LYS A 134 10.25 10.80 2.47
CA LYS A 134 9.84 10.22 3.74
C LYS A 134 8.69 9.25 3.50
N ILE A 135 9.03 7.96 3.52
CA ILE A 135 8.05 6.88 3.48
C ILE A 135 7.48 6.66 4.89
N HIS A 136 6.16 6.71 5.01
CA HIS A 136 5.48 6.40 6.27
C HIS A 136 5.26 4.88 6.40
N ARG A 137 5.80 4.30 7.48
CA ARG A 137 5.63 2.89 7.83
C ARG A 137 4.72 2.73 9.06
N LEU A 138 3.92 1.67 9.04
CA LEU A 138 3.05 1.22 10.11
C LEU A 138 3.63 -0.06 10.72
N SER A 139 3.98 -0.02 12.00
CA SER A 139 4.32 -1.24 12.74
C SER A 139 3.11 -2.18 12.78
N THR A 140 3.34 -3.46 12.50
CA THR A 140 2.33 -4.52 12.60
C THR A 140 2.08 -4.95 14.04
N MET A 141 2.84 -4.40 14.99
CA MET A 141 2.89 -4.77 16.41
C MET A 141 3.34 -6.22 16.66
N ASP A 142 3.94 -6.85 15.65
CA ASP A 142 4.64 -8.12 15.74
C ASP A 142 6.11 -7.87 15.38
N GLU A 143 7.00 -7.93 16.38
CA GLU A 143 8.42 -7.56 16.20
C GLU A 143 9.13 -8.40 15.13
N GLY A 144 8.81 -9.70 15.07
CA GLY A 144 9.39 -10.60 14.09
C GLY A 144 8.94 -10.26 12.67
N PHE A 145 7.66 -9.96 12.50
CA PHE A 145 7.13 -9.57 11.21
C PHE A 145 7.57 -8.17 10.78
N ASP A 146 7.64 -7.22 11.70
CA ASP A 146 8.21 -5.89 11.44
C ASP A 146 9.67 -5.96 11.04
N HIS A 147 10.45 -6.87 11.63
CA HIS A 147 11.84 -7.09 11.22
C HIS A 147 11.94 -7.58 9.77
N VAL A 148 11.08 -8.52 9.36
CA VAL A 148 11.02 -9.00 7.97
C VAL A 148 10.61 -7.89 6.99
N LEU A 149 9.73 -6.97 7.41
CA LEU A 149 9.25 -5.86 6.59
C LEU A 149 10.11 -4.59 6.69
N ASP A 150 11.27 -4.66 7.35
CA ASP A 150 12.17 -3.52 7.58
C ASP A 150 11.48 -2.37 8.37
N GLY A 151 10.98 -2.69 9.55
CA GLY A 151 10.33 -1.75 10.48
C GLY A 151 8.81 -1.62 10.33
N GLY A 152 8.18 -2.51 9.57
CA GLY A 152 6.72 -2.55 9.36
C GLY A 152 6.29 -2.25 7.93
N THR A 153 4.98 -2.28 7.69
CA THR A 153 4.41 -2.14 6.35
C THR A 153 4.29 -0.67 5.91
N MET A 154 4.45 -0.39 4.62
CA MET A 154 4.24 0.96 4.09
C MET A 154 2.76 1.35 4.12
N VAL A 155 2.46 2.62 4.34
CA VAL A 155 1.13 3.16 4.10
C VAL A 155 0.77 3.00 2.62
N GLY A 156 -0.32 2.31 2.32
CA GLY A 156 -0.68 1.93 0.93
C GLY A 156 0.10 0.75 0.37
N GLY A 157 1.02 0.17 1.14
CA GLY A 157 1.77 -1.00 0.72
C GLY A 157 0.94 -2.28 0.73
N VAL A 158 1.34 -3.25 -0.11
CA VAL A 158 0.73 -4.57 -0.24
C VAL A 158 1.72 -5.65 0.13
N VAL A 159 1.36 -6.45 1.14
CA VAL A 159 2.17 -7.59 1.60
C VAL A 159 1.45 -8.89 1.31
N GLY A 160 2.03 -9.70 0.44
CA GLY A 160 1.59 -11.07 0.17
C GLY A 160 2.08 -12.04 1.23
N ILE A 161 1.21 -12.93 1.72
CA ILE A 161 1.55 -13.93 2.74
C ILE A 161 1.10 -15.31 2.27
N ALA A 162 2.04 -16.23 2.17
CA ALA A 162 1.77 -17.61 1.80
C ALA A 162 2.30 -18.60 2.82
N ALA A 163 1.59 -19.71 2.96
CA ALA A 163 1.94 -20.83 3.83
C ALA A 163 1.09 -22.03 3.47
N GLN A 164 1.53 -23.22 3.91
CA GLN A 164 0.68 -24.41 3.86
C GLN A 164 -0.64 -24.19 4.62
N PRO A 165 -1.74 -24.82 4.18
CA PRO A 165 -2.98 -24.88 4.95
C PRO A 165 -2.69 -25.37 6.38
N GLY A 166 -3.30 -24.71 7.38
CA GLY A 166 -3.01 -25.00 8.79
C GLY A 166 -1.74 -24.35 9.35
N GLY A 167 -0.92 -23.68 8.53
CA GLY A 167 0.31 -23.00 8.97
C GLY A 167 0.10 -21.77 9.88
N GLY A 168 -1.15 -21.39 10.16
CA GLY A 168 -1.47 -20.35 11.16
C GLY A 168 -1.65 -18.92 10.61
N LYS A 169 -1.60 -18.70 9.29
CA LYS A 169 -1.70 -17.37 8.63
C LYS A 169 -2.88 -16.53 9.14
N SER A 170 -4.08 -17.10 9.07
CA SER A 170 -5.32 -16.46 9.52
C SER A 170 -5.29 -16.10 11.00
N THR A 171 -4.64 -16.91 11.83
CA THR A 171 -4.53 -16.64 13.27
C THR A 171 -3.53 -15.51 13.55
N MET A 172 -2.38 -15.50 12.89
CA MET A 172 -1.39 -14.44 12.98
C MET A 172 -2.00 -13.11 12.52
N LEU A 173 -2.61 -13.08 11.33
CA LEU A 173 -3.16 -11.85 10.76
C LEU A 173 -4.33 -11.28 11.54
N ARG A 174 -5.16 -12.12 12.17
CA ARG A 174 -6.20 -11.63 13.10
C ARG A 174 -5.62 -10.93 14.31
N LYS A 175 -4.49 -11.41 14.84
CA LYS A 175 -3.80 -10.75 15.96
C LYS A 175 -3.15 -9.45 15.50
N ILE A 176 -2.45 -9.46 14.37
CA ILE A 176 -1.84 -8.27 13.77
C ILE A 176 -2.91 -7.20 13.50
N GLY A 177 -4.00 -7.55 12.81
CA GLY A 177 -5.07 -6.61 12.52
C GLY A 177 -5.71 -6.02 13.78
N ALA A 178 -5.92 -6.82 14.82
CA ALA A 178 -6.41 -6.32 16.10
C ALA A 178 -5.39 -5.42 16.81
N ALA A 179 -4.10 -5.76 16.76
CA ALA A 179 -3.04 -4.99 17.38
C ALA A 179 -2.83 -3.64 16.66
N MET A 180 -2.85 -3.63 15.33
CA MET A 180 -2.77 -2.40 14.53
C MET A 180 -3.98 -1.48 14.78
N ALA A 181 -5.19 -2.04 14.82
CA ALA A 181 -6.40 -1.27 15.13
C ALA A 181 -6.34 -0.63 16.54
N HIS A 182 -5.74 -1.33 17.49
CA HIS A 182 -5.57 -0.84 18.87
C HIS A 182 -4.45 0.21 19.00
N ALA A 183 -3.29 -0.04 18.40
CA ALA A 183 -2.10 0.79 18.61
C ALA A 183 -2.10 2.08 17.79
N HIS A 184 -2.67 2.05 16.58
CA HIS A 184 -2.56 3.13 15.59
C HIS A 184 -3.89 3.85 15.32
N ASP A 185 -4.96 3.49 16.02
CA ASP A 185 -6.31 4.02 15.82
C ASP A 185 -6.89 3.78 14.41
N LEU A 186 -6.44 2.71 13.74
CA LEU A 186 -6.79 2.41 12.34
C LEU A 186 -8.06 1.57 12.22
N ARG A 187 -8.87 1.84 11.19
CA ARG A 187 -9.99 0.95 10.81
C ARG A 187 -9.45 -0.22 10.00
N VAL A 188 -9.58 -1.42 10.53
CA VAL A 188 -9.06 -2.66 9.95
C VAL A 188 -10.20 -3.56 9.52
N LEU A 189 -10.25 -3.95 8.25
CA LEU A 189 -11.20 -4.93 7.73
C LEU A 189 -10.52 -6.28 7.51
N ILE A 190 -11.02 -7.31 8.18
CA ILE A 190 -10.63 -8.71 7.90
C ILE A 190 -11.70 -9.36 7.02
N ASN A 191 -11.42 -9.54 5.73
CA ASN A 191 -12.28 -10.31 4.85
C ASN A 191 -11.83 -11.77 4.80
N CYS A 192 -12.73 -12.68 5.16
CA CYS A 192 -12.50 -14.13 5.09
C CYS A 192 -13.56 -14.82 4.22
N PRO A 193 -13.37 -14.94 2.89
CA PRO A 193 -14.41 -15.46 2.00
C PRO A 193 -14.67 -16.98 2.14
N GLU A 194 -13.72 -17.72 2.72
CA GLU A 194 -13.84 -19.16 2.99
C GLU A 194 -14.54 -19.45 4.33
N GLU A 195 -14.40 -18.56 5.32
CA GLU A 195 -14.87 -18.83 6.68
C GLU A 195 -16.28 -18.31 6.95
N SER A 196 -17.03 -19.05 7.77
CA SER A 196 -18.32 -18.59 8.27
C SER A 196 -18.17 -17.53 9.37
N LYS A 197 -19.14 -16.61 9.48
CA LYS A 197 -19.20 -15.62 10.58
C LYS A 197 -19.09 -16.27 11.97
N ALA A 198 -19.66 -17.45 12.15
CA ALA A 198 -19.60 -18.18 13.43
C ALA A 198 -18.17 -18.64 13.78
N MET A 199 -17.37 -19.06 12.79
CA MET A 199 -15.98 -19.45 13.01
C MET A 199 -15.11 -18.24 13.38
N LEU A 200 -15.30 -17.12 12.70
CA LEU A 200 -14.61 -15.86 13.02
C LEU A 200 -14.90 -15.39 14.45
N VAL A 201 -16.17 -15.44 14.88
CA VAL A 201 -16.55 -15.07 16.25
C VAL A 201 -15.94 -16.02 17.28
N LYS A 202 -15.88 -17.33 17.00
CA LYS A 202 -15.20 -18.31 17.87
C LYS A 202 -13.70 -18.03 17.95
N ALA A 203 -13.05 -17.74 16.82
CA ALA A 203 -11.64 -17.39 16.77
C ALA A 203 -11.34 -16.13 17.59
N ARG A 204 -12.14 -15.07 17.43
CA ARG A 204 -12.04 -13.83 18.24
C ARG A 204 -12.07 -14.13 19.74
N LYS A 205 -13.00 -14.98 20.19
CA LYS A 205 -13.12 -15.37 21.61
C LYS A 205 -11.89 -16.18 22.07
N ARG A 206 -11.49 -17.19 21.30
CA ARG A 206 -10.34 -18.05 21.61
C ARG A 206 -9.03 -17.27 21.69
N LEU A 207 -8.83 -16.31 20.79
CA LEU A 207 -7.65 -15.44 20.75
C LEU A 207 -7.72 -14.29 21.77
N GLN A 208 -8.85 -14.15 22.49
CA GLN A 208 -9.05 -13.12 23.51
C GLN A 208 -8.84 -11.69 22.97
N LEU A 209 -9.10 -11.45 21.68
CA LEU A 209 -8.82 -10.16 21.04
C LEU A 209 -9.45 -8.96 21.77
N PRO A 210 -10.71 -9.00 22.23
CA PRO A 210 -11.31 -7.86 22.96
C PRO A 210 -10.65 -7.57 24.31
N LYS A 211 -9.98 -8.56 24.91
CA LYS A 211 -9.27 -8.41 26.19
C LYS A 211 -7.85 -7.89 25.97
N LEU A 212 -7.16 -8.41 24.94
CA LEU A 212 -5.80 -8.02 24.61
C LEU A 212 -5.73 -6.64 23.92
N TYR A 213 -6.75 -6.31 23.13
CA TYR A 213 -6.81 -5.12 22.27
C TYR A 213 -8.13 -4.38 22.49
N PRO A 214 -8.35 -3.77 23.66
CA PRO A 214 -9.65 -3.17 24.01
C PRO A 214 -10.04 -2.02 23.08
N ASP A 215 -9.09 -1.17 22.66
CA ASP A 215 -9.39 -0.02 21.78
C ASP A 215 -9.63 -0.40 20.30
N ALA A 216 -9.37 -1.66 19.93
CA ALA A 216 -9.72 -2.19 18.61
C ALA A 216 -11.23 -2.47 18.44
N ARG A 217 -12.02 -2.42 19.53
CA ARG A 217 -13.42 -2.88 19.55
C ARG A 217 -14.30 -2.23 18.47
N ASP A 218 -14.12 -0.93 18.25
CA ASP A 218 -14.93 -0.14 17.32
C ASP A 218 -14.22 0.13 15.98
N ARG A 219 -13.08 -0.56 15.77
CA ARG A 219 -12.18 -0.35 14.62
C ARG A 219 -11.82 -1.64 13.88
N LEU A 220 -12.09 -2.80 14.48
CA LEU A 220 -11.83 -4.11 13.87
C LEU A 220 -13.11 -4.68 13.25
N PHE A 221 -13.20 -4.60 11.93
CA PHE A 221 -14.31 -5.08 11.13
C PHE A 221 -14.01 -6.46 10.56
N PHE A 222 -15.06 -7.22 10.24
CA PHE A 222 -14.92 -8.47 9.51
C PHE A 222 -16.03 -8.65 8.48
N THR A 223 -15.71 -9.32 7.39
CA THR A 223 -16.69 -9.75 6.39
C THR A 223 -16.29 -11.09 5.78
N SER A 224 -17.19 -11.72 5.04
CA SER A 224 -16.98 -13.01 4.38
C SER A 224 -17.44 -12.94 2.92
N VAL A 225 -17.10 -11.82 2.28
CA VAL A 225 -17.55 -11.48 0.94
C VAL A 225 -16.55 -12.02 -0.07
N ARG A 226 -17.05 -12.74 -1.08
CA ARG A 226 -16.22 -13.26 -2.18
C ARG A 226 -16.02 -12.22 -3.29
N LYS A 227 -17.02 -11.39 -3.53
CA LYS A 227 -17.06 -10.43 -4.63
C LYS A 227 -16.07 -9.29 -4.41
N LEU A 228 -15.03 -9.18 -5.24
CA LEU A 228 -13.98 -8.17 -5.09
C LEU A 228 -14.54 -6.76 -5.08
N GLU A 229 -15.43 -6.45 -6.02
CA GLU A 229 -16.06 -5.13 -6.19
C GLU A 229 -16.82 -4.72 -4.92
N THR A 230 -17.42 -5.70 -4.23
CA THR A 230 -18.09 -5.46 -2.95
C THR A 230 -17.09 -5.21 -1.82
N VAL A 231 -15.95 -5.92 -1.79
CA VAL A 231 -14.89 -5.69 -0.79
C VAL A 231 -14.30 -4.29 -0.95
N LEU A 232 -14.00 -3.88 -2.18
CA LEU A 232 -13.48 -2.55 -2.51
C LEU A 232 -14.49 -1.46 -2.11
N ARG A 233 -15.77 -1.65 -2.43
CA ARG A 233 -16.83 -0.73 -2.01
C ARG A 233 -16.92 -0.59 -0.49
N ILE A 234 -16.82 -1.69 0.26
CA ILE A 234 -16.78 -1.65 1.74
C ILE A 234 -15.56 -0.86 2.22
N CYS A 235 -14.40 -0.99 1.56
CA CYS A 235 -13.21 -0.22 1.93
C CYS A 235 -13.45 1.29 1.84
N GLU A 236 -14.20 1.74 0.83
CA GLU A 236 -14.58 3.15 0.72
C GLU A 236 -15.67 3.56 1.72
N GLU A 237 -16.77 2.82 1.78
CA GLU A 237 -17.94 3.15 2.61
C GLU A 237 -17.61 3.18 4.10
N GLU A 238 -16.76 2.26 4.54
CA GLU A 238 -16.33 2.13 5.94
C GLU A 238 -14.99 2.82 6.21
N GLU A 239 -14.47 3.59 5.25
CA GLU A 239 -13.20 4.30 5.34
C GLU A 239 -12.08 3.40 5.93
N ILE A 240 -11.86 2.24 5.33
CA ILE A 240 -10.87 1.28 5.82
C ILE A 240 -9.44 1.83 5.60
N ASP A 241 -8.56 1.55 6.56
CA ASP A 241 -7.14 1.91 6.49
C ASP A 241 -6.26 0.70 6.19
N VAL A 242 -6.65 -0.47 6.73
CA VAL A 242 -5.96 -1.74 6.52
C VAL A 242 -6.95 -2.82 6.09
N LEU A 243 -6.69 -3.46 4.95
CA LEU A 243 -7.44 -4.62 4.49
C LEU A 243 -6.61 -5.90 4.68
N ILE A 244 -7.16 -6.89 5.38
CA ILE A 244 -6.64 -8.25 5.44
C ILE A 244 -7.56 -9.13 4.60
N GLN A 245 -7.09 -9.57 3.43
CA GLN A 245 -7.81 -10.43 2.49
C GLN A 245 -7.36 -11.89 2.67
N ASP A 246 -8.12 -12.65 3.45
CA ASP A 246 -7.79 -14.03 3.86
C ASP A 246 -8.81 -15.08 3.36
N SER A 247 -8.69 -15.61 2.15
CA SER A 247 -7.59 -15.46 1.19
C SER A 247 -8.08 -14.86 -0.14
N VAL A 248 -7.13 -14.55 -1.02
CA VAL A 248 -7.43 -14.13 -2.40
C VAL A 248 -7.99 -15.29 -3.22
N ASP A 249 -7.65 -16.54 -2.87
CA ASP A 249 -7.97 -17.73 -3.66
C ASP A 249 -9.48 -17.99 -3.84
N TYR A 250 -10.31 -17.48 -2.92
CA TYR A 250 -11.77 -17.68 -2.93
C TYR A 250 -12.56 -16.45 -3.40
N GLY A 251 -11.86 -15.46 -3.93
CA GLY A 251 -12.46 -14.26 -4.50
C GLY A 251 -13.22 -14.55 -5.80
N THR A 252 -14.14 -13.66 -6.15
CA THR A 252 -14.81 -13.63 -7.45
C THR A 252 -14.90 -12.19 -7.94
N SER A 253 -14.99 -12.00 -9.26
CA SER A 253 -15.16 -10.69 -9.90
C SER A 253 -16.02 -10.85 -11.15
N ASP A 254 -16.83 -9.83 -11.49
CA ASP A 254 -17.58 -9.81 -12.77
C ASP A 254 -16.70 -9.29 -13.91
N GLU A 255 -15.70 -8.49 -13.59
CA GLU A 255 -14.81 -7.83 -14.55
C GLU A 255 -13.64 -8.73 -14.96
N ILE A 256 -13.21 -9.63 -14.07
CA ILE A 256 -12.05 -10.49 -14.28
C ILE A 256 -12.50 -11.87 -14.75
N GLN A 257 -12.22 -12.20 -16.02
CA GLN A 257 -12.64 -13.46 -16.64
C GLN A 257 -11.56 -14.56 -16.61
N ALA A 258 -10.27 -14.18 -16.63
CA ALA A 258 -9.14 -15.10 -16.65
C ALA A 258 -8.10 -14.71 -15.61
N ASN A 259 -7.24 -15.66 -15.22
CA ASN A 259 -6.16 -15.46 -14.25
C ASN A 259 -6.64 -14.77 -12.95
N LEU A 260 -7.83 -15.13 -12.48
CA LEU A 260 -8.57 -14.44 -11.43
C LEU A 260 -7.72 -14.02 -10.23
N LYS A 261 -6.89 -14.94 -9.72
CA LYS A 261 -6.01 -14.69 -8.58
C LYS A 261 -4.99 -13.57 -8.83
N ILE A 262 -4.39 -13.53 -10.01
CA ILE A 262 -3.35 -12.55 -10.39
C ILE A 262 -4.02 -11.21 -10.64
N GLU A 263 -5.05 -11.18 -11.47
CA GLU A 263 -5.77 -9.94 -11.82
C GLU A 263 -6.47 -9.31 -10.60
N MET A 264 -7.04 -10.12 -9.69
CA MET A 264 -7.54 -9.62 -8.42
C MET A 264 -6.43 -9.03 -7.55
N THR A 265 -5.24 -9.64 -7.56
CA THR A 265 -4.09 -9.12 -6.82
C THR A 265 -3.66 -7.77 -7.40
N LYS A 266 -3.54 -7.64 -8.73
CA LYS A 266 -3.23 -6.38 -9.39
C LYS A 266 -4.22 -5.28 -9.03
N LYS A 267 -5.53 -5.55 -9.18
CA LYS A 267 -6.59 -4.60 -8.84
C LYS A 267 -6.57 -4.18 -7.36
N LEU A 268 -6.21 -5.08 -6.45
CA LEU A 268 -5.97 -4.75 -5.04
C LEU A 268 -4.73 -3.87 -4.84
N CYS A 269 -3.67 -4.09 -5.61
CA CYS A 269 -2.47 -3.24 -5.60
C CYS A 269 -2.75 -1.85 -6.18
N ASP A 270 -3.48 -1.76 -7.29
CA ASP A 270 -3.90 -0.47 -7.87
C ASP A 270 -4.77 0.30 -6.88
N ARG A 271 -5.65 -0.39 -6.15
CA ARG A 271 -6.38 0.22 -5.04
C ARG A 271 -5.44 0.70 -3.94
N ALA A 272 -4.50 -0.12 -3.50
CA ALA A 272 -3.61 0.21 -2.39
C ALA A 272 -2.71 1.41 -2.70
N HIS A 273 -2.19 1.47 -3.93
CA HIS A 273 -1.32 2.52 -4.46
C HIS A 273 -2.07 3.72 -5.06
N CYS A 274 -3.41 3.66 -5.11
CA CYS A 274 -4.26 4.70 -5.71
C CYS A 274 -3.96 5.00 -7.18
N LYS A 275 -3.81 3.93 -7.98
CA LYS A 275 -3.60 3.98 -9.43
C LYS A 275 -4.91 3.81 -10.19
N GLU A 276 -4.88 4.17 -11.47
CA GLU A 276 -5.99 3.98 -12.42
C GLU A 276 -7.33 4.55 -11.92
N GLU A 277 -8.36 3.72 -11.75
CA GLU A 277 -9.68 4.14 -11.28
C GLU A 277 -9.71 4.61 -9.81
N PHE A 278 -8.63 4.36 -9.05
CA PHE A 278 -8.48 4.75 -7.65
C PHE A 278 -7.64 6.02 -7.46
N GLU A 279 -7.29 6.71 -8.54
CA GLU A 279 -6.58 7.99 -8.46
C GLU A 279 -7.34 9.02 -7.60
N GLY A 280 -6.59 9.74 -6.77
CA GLY A 280 -7.14 10.73 -5.83
C GLY A 280 -7.88 10.14 -4.63
N MET A 281 -7.98 8.81 -4.52
CA MET A 281 -8.43 8.16 -3.29
C MET A 281 -7.31 8.13 -2.25
N ARG A 282 -7.67 7.78 -1.01
CA ARG A 282 -6.65 7.49 0.02
C ARG A 282 -6.08 6.09 -0.16
N PRO A 283 -4.78 5.90 0.12
CA PRO A 283 -4.17 4.57 0.10
C PRO A 283 -4.77 3.67 1.19
N VAL A 284 -4.82 2.38 0.91
CA VAL A 284 -5.23 1.32 1.84
C VAL A 284 -4.09 0.32 1.94
N THR A 285 -3.54 0.13 3.13
CA THR A 285 -2.51 -0.89 3.33
C THR A 285 -3.15 -2.27 3.29
N MET A 286 -2.55 -3.23 2.58
CA MET A 286 -3.17 -4.54 2.36
C MET A 286 -2.27 -5.71 2.76
N PHE A 287 -2.88 -6.72 3.38
CA PHE A 287 -2.29 -8.04 3.59
C PHE A 287 -3.08 -9.07 2.79
N LEU A 288 -2.43 -9.70 1.81
CA LEU A 288 -3.07 -10.63 0.88
C LEU A 288 -2.62 -12.05 1.20
N VAL A 289 -3.57 -12.91 1.57
CA VAL A 289 -3.24 -14.30 1.89
C VAL A 289 -3.39 -15.19 0.66
N TYR A 290 -2.43 -16.10 0.52
CA TYR A 290 -2.42 -17.13 -0.50
C TYR A 290 -2.23 -18.51 0.12
N HIS A 291 -3.03 -19.47 -0.34
CA HIS A 291 -2.82 -20.87 -0.02
C HIS A 291 -1.74 -21.47 -0.91
N SER A 292 -0.82 -22.22 -0.29
CA SER A 292 0.22 -22.93 -1.02
C SER A 292 -0.35 -24.12 -1.80
N THR A 293 -0.35 -24.03 -3.12
CA THR A 293 -0.42 -25.18 -4.02
C THR A 293 0.94 -25.35 -4.69
N LYS A 294 1.86 -26.05 -4.02
CA LYS A 294 3.27 -26.33 -4.40
C LYS A 294 4.19 -25.09 -4.49
N LYS A 295 5.39 -25.16 -3.89
CA LYS A 295 6.38 -24.05 -3.81
C LYS A 295 6.67 -23.42 -5.18
N ASP A 296 6.72 -24.25 -6.23
CA ASP A 296 7.13 -23.81 -7.57
C ASP A 296 6.02 -23.12 -8.38
N THR A 297 4.75 -23.17 -7.95
CA THR A 297 3.62 -22.59 -8.70
C THR A 297 3.30 -21.15 -8.30
N ILE A 298 3.86 -20.68 -7.18
CA ILE A 298 3.63 -19.32 -6.66
C ILE A 298 4.80 -18.40 -7.00
N MET A 299 5.92 -18.94 -7.47
CA MET A 299 7.13 -18.20 -7.86
C MET A 299 7.35 -18.32 -9.38
N GLY A 300 7.37 -17.18 -10.08
CA GLY A 300 7.54 -17.10 -11.54
C GLY A 300 7.03 -15.77 -12.10
N SER A 301 7.41 -15.39 -13.33
CA SER A 301 7.11 -14.05 -13.91
C SER A 301 5.62 -13.70 -13.97
N ASN A 302 4.74 -14.70 -14.18
CA ASN A 302 3.29 -14.54 -14.14
C ASN A 302 2.70 -14.98 -12.78
N THR A 303 3.28 -14.53 -11.67
CA THR A 303 2.80 -14.88 -10.34
C THR A 303 2.47 -13.64 -9.51
N VAL A 304 1.61 -13.84 -8.52
CA VAL A 304 1.21 -12.80 -7.55
C VAL A 304 2.39 -12.15 -6.83
N THR A 305 3.56 -12.80 -6.81
CA THR A 305 4.76 -12.29 -6.12
C THR A 305 5.35 -11.04 -6.77
N HIS A 306 5.18 -10.87 -8.08
CA HIS A 306 5.65 -9.67 -8.79
C HIS A 306 4.66 -8.50 -8.72
N ALA A 307 3.42 -8.75 -8.29
CA ALA A 307 2.40 -7.71 -8.20
C ALA A 307 2.43 -6.98 -6.84
N VAL A 308 3.01 -7.60 -5.80
CA VAL A 308 3.00 -7.07 -4.43
C VAL A 308 4.35 -6.43 -4.07
N ASP A 309 4.34 -5.50 -3.11
CA ASP A 309 5.55 -4.79 -2.67
C ASP A 309 6.50 -5.69 -1.85
N ALA A 310 5.92 -6.60 -1.07
CA ALA A 310 6.65 -7.60 -0.30
C ALA A 310 5.91 -8.92 -0.27
N PHE A 311 6.65 -10.03 -0.22
CA PHE A 311 6.07 -11.37 -0.12
C PHE A 311 6.74 -12.18 0.99
N ALA A 312 5.96 -12.61 1.97
CA ALA A 312 6.41 -13.40 3.11
C ALA A 312 5.91 -14.85 3.01
N TRP A 313 6.83 -15.79 3.19
CA TRP A 313 6.51 -17.21 3.27
C TRP A 313 6.62 -17.69 4.72
N MET A 314 5.51 -18.21 5.26
CA MET A 314 5.46 -18.70 6.63
C MET A 314 5.51 -20.24 6.66
N GLU A 315 6.43 -20.78 7.45
CA GLU A 315 6.57 -22.22 7.66
C GLU A 315 6.43 -22.56 9.13
N HIS A 316 5.81 -23.71 9.41
CA HIS A 316 5.79 -24.26 10.76
C HIS A 316 7.05 -25.10 10.94
N VAL A 317 8.01 -24.58 11.73
CA VAL A 317 9.23 -25.31 12.08
C VAL A 317 9.04 -25.93 13.45
N ASP A 318 9.32 -27.24 13.58
CA ASP A 318 9.38 -27.88 14.89
C ASP A 318 10.50 -27.21 15.73
N PRO A 319 10.25 -26.83 17.00
CA PRO A 319 11.26 -26.20 17.85
C PRO A 319 12.59 -26.98 17.93
N THR A 320 12.57 -28.31 17.80
CA THR A 320 13.80 -29.12 17.74
C THR A 320 14.64 -28.84 16.49
N THR A 321 13.99 -28.64 15.35
CA THR A 321 14.61 -28.25 14.07
C THR A 321 15.09 -26.80 14.10
N TRP A 322 14.38 -25.90 14.80
CA TRP A 322 14.76 -24.49 14.92
C TRP A 322 16.10 -24.30 15.65
N THR A 323 16.33 -25.03 16.74
CA THR A 323 17.64 -25.04 17.43
C THR A 323 18.79 -25.57 16.58
N ALA A 324 18.52 -26.43 15.59
CA ALA A 324 19.57 -26.91 14.70
C ALA A 324 20.00 -25.83 13.69
N VAL A 325 19.09 -24.95 13.26
CA VAL A 325 19.38 -23.83 12.35
C VAL A 325 20.17 -22.72 13.06
N LEU A 326 19.84 -22.41 14.31
CA LEU A 326 20.57 -21.39 15.09
C LEU A 326 21.98 -21.79 15.50
N ASN A 327 22.32 -23.08 15.47
CA ASN A 327 23.64 -23.61 15.83
C ASN A 327 24.54 -23.86 14.60
N GLN A 328 24.16 -23.37 13.42
CA GLN A 328 24.96 -23.48 12.19
C GLN A 328 25.81 -22.23 11.87
N ASP A 329 25.86 -21.26 12.78
CA ASP A 329 26.82 -20.14 12.76
C ASP A 329 28.05 -20.43 13.63
#